data_AF-A0A0V1Q278-F1
#
_entry.id   AF-A0A0V1Q278-F1
#
_cell.length_a   1.000
_cell.length_b   1.000
_cell.length_c   1.000
_cell.angle_alpha   90.00
_cell.angle_beta   90.00
_cell.angle_gamma   90.00
#
_symmetry.space_group_name_H-M   'P 1'
#
loop_
_entity.id
_entity.type
_entity.pdbx_description
1 polymer ?
#
loop_
_entity_poly.entity_id
_entity_poly.type
_entity_poly.pdbx_seq_one_letter_code
_entity_poly.pdbx_strand_id
1 'polypeptide(L)'
;MSFAGRLKCYISSFLVIYAVYLLTYKCSKLDESPLEHGIESVFHPLSHHHSSFCDGLNKGVHFVNPYFETAGNYFDQHVRSHSLFKQYAIDNKLEVVKSSYYSHVYPLVIKFFEFFEVVEYHVYQHFAQQWARVQDFYTSQIAPKLA
;
A
#
# COMPACT_ATOMS: atom_id res chain seq x y z
N MET A 1 21.26 -14.84 -14.99
CA MET A 1 19.82 -14.49 -14.89
C MET A 1 19.36 -13.84 -16.19
N SER A 2 18.38 -14.44 -16.87
CA SER A 2 17.74 -13.87 -18.08
C SER A 2 17.05 -12.53 -17.76
N PHE A 3 17.00 -11.62 -18.72
CA PHE A 3 16.30 -10.34 -18.64
C PHE A 3 14.85 -10.49 -18.15
N ALA A 4 14.14 -11.51 -18.64
CA ALA A 4 12.77 -11.81 -18.21
C ALA A 4 12.68 -12.20 -16.73
N GLY A 5 13.71 -12.88 -16.19
CA GLY A 5 13.77 -13.21 -14.77
C GLY A 5 13.95 -11.97 -13.90
N ARG A 6 14.85 -11.06 -14.30
CA ARG A 6 15.08 -9.78 -13.60
C ARG A 6 13.84 -8.89 -13.62
N LEU A 7 13.16 -8.81 -14.77
CA LEU A 7 11.93 -8.04 -14.93
C LEU A 7 10.81 -8.52 -13.99
N LYS A 8 10.61 -9.85 -13.91
CA LYS A 8 9.63 -10.43 -12.97
C LYS A 8 9.95 -10.08 -11.53
N CYS A 9 11.22 -10.15 -11.13
CA CYS A 9 11.64 -9.75 -9.80
C CYS A 9 11.32 -8.27 -9.53
N TYR A 10 11.64 -7.36 -10.45
CA TYR A 10 11.34 -5.94 -10.27
C TYR A 10 9.84 -5.66 -10.17
N ILE A 11 9.03 -6.29 -11.02
CA ILE A 11 7.57 -6.14 -10.97
C ILE A 11 7.04 -6.67 -9.63
N SER A 12 7.49 -7.85 -9.19
CA SER A 12 7.06 -8.43 -7.93
C SER A 12 7.45 -7.56 -6.74
N SER A 13 8.69 -7.06 -6.69
CA SER A 13 9.14 -6.15 -5.64
C SER A 13 8.35 -4.84 -5.65
N PHE A 14 8.07 -4.28 -6.83
CA PHE A 14 7.25 -3.08 -6.95
C PHE A 14 5.84 -3.31 -6.42
N LEU A 15 5.19 -4.43 -6.79
CA LEU A 15 3.85 -4.77 -6.30
C LEU A 15 3.82 -4.92 -4.78
N VAL A 16 4.84 -5.55 -4.19
CA VAL A 16 4.94 -5.69 -2.73
C VAL A 16 5.08 -4.32 -2.06
N ILE A 17 6.00 -3.47 -2.55
CA ILE A 17 6.20 -2.12 -2.00
C ILE A 17 4.91 -1.30 -2.14
N TYR A 18 4.22 -1.41 -3.27
CA TYR A 18 2.98 -0.69 -3.54
C TYR A 18 1.83 -1.19 -2.65
N ALA A 19 1.72 -2.50 -2.40
CA ALA A 19 0.73 -3.04 -1.47
C ALA A 19 0.99 -2.56 -0.03
N VAL A 20 2.26 -2.50 0.40
CA VAL A 20 2.64 -1.96 1.72
C VAL A 20 2.32 -0.47 1.81
N TYR A 21 2.60 0.30 0.77
CA TYR A 21 2.22 1.71 0.66
C TYR A 21 0.70 1.90 0.80
N LEU A 22 -0.08 1.10 0.05
CA LEU A 22 -1.54 1.17 0.13
C LEU A 22 -2.04 0.85 1.54
N LEU A 23 -1.65 -0.29 2.10
CA LEU A 23 -2.10 -0.73 3.43
C LEU A 23 -1.68 0.20 4.57
N THR A 24 -0.42 0.64 4.58
CA THR A 24 0.16 1.37 5.71
C THR A 24 -0.19 2.85 5.67
N TYR A 25 -0.42 3.42 4.48
CA TYR A 25 -0.52 4.87 4.30
C TYR A 25 -1.83 5.29 3.65
N LYS A 26 -2.12 4.85 2.42
CA LYS A 26 -3.31 5.31 1.69
C LYS A 26 -4.63 4.84 2.32
N CYS A 27 -4.76 3.55 2.66
CA CYS A 27 -6.00 3.01 3.23
C CYS A 27 -6.27 3.59 4.62
N SER A 28 -5.23 3.76 5.46
CA SER A 28 -5.35 4.42 6.76
C SER A 28 -5.82 5.87 6.65
N LYS A 29 -5.28 6.64 5.67
CA LYS A 29 -5.75 8.01 5.41
C LYS A 29 -7.18 8.06 4.87
N LEU A 30 -7.58 7.10 4.02
CA LEU A 30 -8.94 7.01 3.48
C LEU A 30 -9.98 6.72 4.57
N ASP A 31 -9.66 5.86 5.55
CA ASP A 31 -10.53 5.52 6.68
C ASP A 31 -10.65 6.66 7.71
N GLU A 32 -9.60 7.46 7.92
CA GLU A 32 -9.60 8.58 8.90
C GLU A 32 -10.28 9.87 8.39
N SER A 33 -10.49 10.01 7.08
CA SER A 33 -10.91 11.28 6.45
C SER A 33 -12.35 11.32 5.88
N PRO A 34 -13.42 10.81 6.52
CA PRO A 34 -14.79 11.00 5.99
C PRO A 34 -15.25 12.47 6.00
N LEU A 35 -14.61 13.35 6.78
CA LEU A 35 -14.89 14.80 6.80
C LEU A 35 -13.99 15.62 5.82
N GLU A 36 -12.80 15.10 5.50
CA GLU A 36 -11.84 15.66 4.53
C GLU A 36 -12.11 15.22 3.07
N HIS A 37 -13.02 14.27 2.88
CA HIS A 37 -13.53 13.84 1.58
C HIS A 37 -14.07 14.99 0.71
N GLY A 38 -14.46 16.13 1.29
CA GLY A 38 -14.90 17.31 0.53
C GLY A 38 -13.76 18.10 -0.12
N ILE A 39 -12.54 18.00 0.40
CA ILE A 39 -11.39 18.83 -0.01
C ILE A 39 -10.33 17.97 -0.72
N GLU A 40 -10.04 16.76 -0.24
CA GLU A 40 -9.07 15.86 -0.87
C GLU A 40 -9.62 15.04 -2.04
N SER A 41 -10.95 14.84 -2.15
CA SER A 41 -11.54 14.26 -3.37
C SER A 41 -11.30 15.12 -4.61
N VAL A 42 -10.96 16.40 -4.41
CA VAL A 42 -10.55 17.34 -5.45
C VAL A 42 -9.08 17.15 -5.85
N PHE A 43 -8.23 16.58 -4.98
CA PHE A 43 -6.77 16.53 -5.20
C PHE A 43 -6.22 15.24 -5.82
N HIS A 44 -6.91 14.09 -5.74
CA HIS A 44 -6.45 12.88 -6.44
C HIS A 44 -7.55 12.18 -7.27
N PRO A 45 -7.42 12.14 -8.62
CA PRO A 45 -8.38 11.50 -9.52
C PRO A 45 -8.44 9.96 -9.40
N LEU A 46 -7.64 9.38 -8.51
CA LEU A 46 -7.49 7.94 -8.26
C LEU A 46 -8.19 7.46 -6.98
N SER A 47 -8.82 8.35 -6.21
CA SER A 47 -9.44 8.03 -4.91
C SER A 47 -10.45 6.87 -4.98
N HIS A 48 -11.28 6.82 -6.02
CA HIS A 48 -12.22 5.73 -6.27
C HIS A 48 -11.52 4.38 -6.59
N HIS A 49 -10.38 4.42 -7.29
CA HIS A 49 -9.61 3.21 -7.55
C HIS A 49 -8.90 2.73 -6.28
N HIS A 50 -8.34 3.66 -5.50
CA HIS A 50 -7.69 3.34 -4.24
C HIS A 50 -8.66 2.74 -3.22
N SER A 51 -9.90 3.21 -3.11
CA SER A 51 -10.88 2.60 -2.19
C SER A 51 -11.19 1.14 -2.55
N SER A 52 -11.40 0.85 -3.83
CA SER A 52 -11.63 -0.52 -4.30
C SER A 52 -10.42 -1.44 -4.05
N PHE A 53 -9.20 -0.93 -4.25
CA PHE A 53 -7.98 -1.67 -3.91
C PHE A 53 -7.83 -1.87 -2.41
N CYS A 54 -8.15 -0.88 -1.58
CA CYS A 54 -8.14 -0.99 -0.13
C CYS A 54 -9.14 -2.06 0.37
N ASP A 55 -10.36 -2.08 -0.17
CA ASP A 55 -11.34 -3.12 0.14
C ASP A 55 -10.84 -4.52 -0.22
N GLY A 56 -10.19 -4.67 -1.38
CA GLY A 56 -9.59 -5.92 -1.81
C GLY A 56 -8.45 -6.36 -0.89
N LEU A 57 -7.58 -5.44 -0.52
CA LEU A 57 -6.46 -5.68 0.39
C LEU A 57 -6.94 -6.03 1.80
N ASN A 58 -7.94 -5.32 2.33
CA ASN A 58 -8.55 -5.59 3.62
C ASN A 58 -9.18 -6.99 3.66
N LYS A 59 -9.88 -7.41 2.61
CA LYS A 59 -10.38 -8.79 2.50
C LYS A 59 -9.24 -9.82 2.55
N GLY A 60 -8.12 -9.53 1.89
CA GLY A 60 -6.92 -10.36 1.96
C GLY A 60 -6.34 -10.44 3.37
N VAL A 61 -6.24 -9.31 4.06
CA VAL A 61 -5.80 -9.25 5.46
C VAL A 61 -6.74 -10.08 6.35
N HIS A 62 -8.05 -9.91 6.23
CA HIS A 62 -9.03 -10.69 6.99
C HIS A 62 -8.95 -12.20 6.73
N PHE A 63 -8.64 -12.61 5.50
CA PHE A 63 -8.44 -14.02 5.16
C PHE A 63 -7.21 -14.61 5.85
N VAL A 64 -6.12 -13.84 5.96
CA VAL A 64 -4.86 -14.32 6.56
C VAL A 64 -4.86 -14.17 8.09
N ASN A 65 -5.62 -13.23 8.63
CA ASN A 65 -5.71 -12.94 10.06
C ASN A 65 -5.92 -14.17 10.97
N PRO A 66 -6.82 -15.13 10.67
CA PRO A 66 -6.99 -16.32 11.52
C PRO A 66 -5.72 -17.20 11.61
N TYR A 67 -4.88 -17.21 10.56
CA TYR A 67 -3.61 -17.92 10.60
C TYR A 67 -2.58 -17.18 11.47
N PHE A 68 -2.58 -15.85 11.43
CA PHE A 68 -1.76 -15.04 12.33
C PHE A 68 -2.18 -15.22 13.78
N GLU A 69 -3.48 -15.25 14.07
CA GLU A 69 -4.00 -15.51 15.42
C GLU A 69 -3.59 -16.91 15.91
N THR A 70 -3.66 -17.93 15.04
CA THR A 70 -3.20 -19.28 15.38
C THR A 70 -1.71 -19.31 15.70
N ALA A 71 -0.88 -18.66 14.88
CA ALA A 71 0.56 -18.56 15.12
C ALA A 71 0.88 -17.76 16.39
N GLY A 72 0.15 -16.67 16.64
CA GLY A 72 0.26 -15.86 17.84
C GLY A 72 -0.06 -16.67 19.10
N ASN A 73 -1.16 -17.43 19.08
CA ASN A 73 -1.55 -18.31 20.18
C ASN A 73 -0.48 -19.39 20.45
N TYR A 74 0.11 -19.98 19.39
CA TYR A 74 1.20 -20.94 19.54
C TYR A 74 2.45 -20.29 20.18
N PHE A 75 2.82 -19.10 19.70
CA PHE A 75 3.96 -18.35 20.21
C PHE A 75 3.76 -17.95 21.68
N ASP A 76 2.56 -17.52 22.05
CA ASP A 76 2.24 -17.17 23.43
C ASP A 76 2.30 -18.39 24.36
N GLN A 77 1.76 -19.52 23.92
CA GLN A 77 1.73 -20.75 24.72
C GLN A 77 3.10 -21.41 24.89
N HIS A 78 4.00 -21.31 23.91
CA HIS A 78 5.26 -22.06 23.91
C HIS A 78 6.51 -21.18 24.05
N VAL A 79 6.51 -19.96 23.49
CA VAL A 79 7.69 -19.10 23.47
C VAL A 79 7.61 -18.06 24.58
N ARG A 80 6.52 -17.28 24.66
CA ARG A 80 6.36 -16.27 25.73
C ARG A 80 6.21 -16.88 27.12
N SER A 81 5.65 -18.08 27.21
CA SER A 81 5.49 -18.80 28.48
C SER A 81 6.83 -19.31 29.04
N HIS A 82 7.85 -19.49 28.19
CA HIS A 82 9.14 -20.09 28.53
C HIS A 82 9.92 -19.24 29.54
N SER A 83 10.57 -19.90 30.51
CA SER A 83 11.28 -19.24 31.62
C SER A 83 12.34 -18.26 31.14
N LEU A 84 13.14 -18.64 30.14
CA LEU A 84 14.15 -17.76 29.53
C LEU A 84 13.55 -16.50 28.90
N PHE A 85 12.39 -16.61 28.24
CA PHE A 85 11.76 -15.46 27.59
C PHE A 85 11.35 -14.39 28.61
N LYS A 86 10.79 -14.84 29.74
CA LYS A 86 10.45 -13.99 30.89
C LYS A 86 11.69 -13.45 31.59
N GLN A 87 12.70 -14.30 31.82
CA GLN A 87 13.94 -13.93 32.49
C GLN A 87 14.70 -12.82 31.74
N TYR A 88 14.71 -12.86 30.41
CA TYR A 88 15.36 -11.84 29.59
C TYR A 88 14.48 -10.63 29.27
N ALA A 89 13.26 -10.57 29.80
CA ALA A 89 12.27 -9.52 29.55
C ALA A 89 12.17 -9.18 28.06
N ILE A 90 12.05 -10.21 27.21
CA ILE A 90 12.12 -10.04 25.76
C ILE A 90 11.00 -9.14 25.25
N ASP A 91 9.79 -9.20 25.83
CA ASP A 91 8.69 -8.28 25.47
C ASP A 91 9.09 -6.82 25.69
N ASN A 92 9.71 -6.47 26.83
CA ASN A 92 10.17 -5.08 27.08
C ASN A 92 11.22 -4.65 26.07
N LYS A 93 12.13 -5.54 25.67
CA LYS A 93 13.14 -5.22 24.64
C LYS A 93 12.52 -5.02 23.27
N LEU A 94 11.53 -5.85 22.92
CA LEU A 94 10.77 -5.70 21.67
C LEU A 94 9.97 -4.41 21.67
N GLU A 95 9.38 -3.99 22.79
CA GLU A 95 8.70 -2.71 22.91
C GLU A 95 9.64 -1.52 22.71
N VAL A 96 10.86 -1.57 23.26
CA VAL A 96 11.86 -0.51 23.05
C VAL A 96 12.25 -0.43 21.58
N VAL A 97 12.46 -1.56 20.90
CA VAL A 97 12.77 -1.58 19.47
C VAL A 97 11.59 -1.04 18.65
N LYS A 98 10.37 -1.46 18.98
CA LYS A 98 9.13 -0.99 18.35
C LYS A 98 8.98 0.52 18.52
N SER A 99 9.13 1.03 19.74
CA SER A 99 9.09 2.47 20.05
C SER A 99 10.15 3.24 19.27
N SER A 100 11.39 2.75 19.25
CA SER A 100 12.49 3.36 18.50
C SER A 100 12.20 3.40 17.00
N TYR A 101 11.64 2.33 16.43
CA TYR A 101 11.18 2.29 15.05
C TYR A 101 10.11 3.35 14.78
N TYR A 102 9.08 3.44 15.62
CA TYR A 102 8.01 4.44 15.45
C TYR A 102 8.49 5.88 15.62
N SER A 103 9.50 6.12 16.46
CA SER A 103 10.04 7.46 16.65
C SER A 103 11.00 7.90 15.54
N HIS A 104 11.78 7.00 14.96
CA HIS A 104 12.88 7.39 14.05
C HIS A 104 12.67 6.92 12.60
N VAL A 105 12.17 5.71 12.41
CA VAL A 105 12.06 5.09 11.09
C VAL A 105 10.70 5.37 10.48
N TYR A 106 9.63 5.21 11.25
CA TYR A 106 8.27 5.42 10.77
C TYR A 106 8.04 6.80 10.13
N PRO A 107 8.52 7.94 10.70
CA PRO A 107 8.35 9.24 10.06
C PRO A 107 9.06 9.35 8.71
N LEU A 108 10.21 8.67 8.54
CA LEU A 108 10.93 8.63 7.27
C LEU A 108 10.18 7.79 6.23
N VAL A 109 9.60 6.67 6.65
CA VAL A 109 8.75 5.83 5.80
C VAL A 109 7.53 6.61 5.31
N ILE A 110 6.88 7.36 6.20
CA ILE A 110 5.75 8.23 5.86
C ILE A 110 6.15 9.30 4.82
N LYS A 111 7.27 10.01 5.03
CA LYS A 111 7.77 10.98 4.06
C LYS A 111 8.12 10.36 2.70
N PHE A 112 8.63 9.12 2.71
CA PHE A 112 8.88 8.39 1.47
C PHE A 112 7.57 8.05 0.74
N PHE A 113 6.52 7.70 1.47
CA PHE A 113 5.19 7.46 0.91
C PHE A 113 4.50 8.73 0.39
N GLU A 114 4.72 9.89 1.01
CA GLU A 114 4.31 11.19 0.45
C GLU A 114 4.94 11.44 -0.93
N PHE A 115 6.22 11.08 -1.11
CA PHE A 115 6.86 11.19 -2.42
C PHE A 115 6.22 10.25 -3.45
N PHE A 116 5.78 9.06 -3.05
CA PHE A 116 5.04 8.14 -3.91
C PHE A 116 3.72 8.75 -4.42
N GLU A 117 3.01 9.55 -3.61
CA GLU A 117 1.79 10.24 -4.05
C GLU A 117 2.06 11.22 -5.19
N VAL A 118 3.14 12.01 -5.08
CA VAL A 118 3.53 12.98 -6.10
C VAL A 118 3.91 12.27 -7.40
N VAL A 119 4.67 11.17 -7.30
CA VAL A 119 5.04 10.37 -8.47
C VAL A 119 3.80 9.74 -9.12
N GLU A 120 2.90 9.15 -8.33
CA GLU A 120 1.67 8.56 -8.82
C GLU A 120 0.81 9.57 -9.57
N TYR A 121 0.67 10.79 -9.02
CA TYR A 121 -0.05 11.87 -9.66
C TYR A 121 0.53 12.23 -11.04
N HIS A 122 1.85 12.40 -11.13
CA HIS A 122 2.50 12.73 -12.41
C HIS A 122 2.40 11.58 -13.42
N VAL A 123 2.54 10.34 -12.96
CA VAL A 123 2.35 9.15 -13.82
C VAL A 123 0.93 9.13 -14.37
N TYR A 124 -0.07 9.32 -13.51
CA TYR A 124 -1.47 9.38 -13.92
C TYR A 124 -1.72 10.49 -14.95
N GLN A 125 -1.25 11.72 -14.68
CA GLN A 125 -1.39 12.83 -15.62
C GLN A 125 -0.77 12.50 -16.98
N HIS A 126 0.41 11.89 -17.00
CA HIS A 126 1.07 11.53 -18.24
C HIS A 126 0.27 10.47 -19.02
N PHE A 127 -0.21 9.43 -18.33
CA PHE A 127 -1.05 8.40 -18.94
C PHE A 127 -2.37 8.97 -19.46
N ALA A 128 -3.05 9.84 -18.69
CA ALA A 128 -4.28 10.48 -19.10
C ALA A 128 -4.09 11.34 -20.36
N GLN A 129 -2.98 12.09 -20.44
CA GLN A 129 -2.64 12.88 -21.62
C GLN A 129 -2.38 12.00 -22.86
N GLN A 130 -1.64 10.90 -22.70
CA GLN A 130 -1.41 9.98 -23.82
C GLN A 130 -2.72 9.29 -24.23
N TRP A 131 -3.55 8.89 -23.28
CA TRP A 131 -4.84 8.28 -23.56
C TRP A 131 -5.77 9.23 -24.32
N ALA A 132 -5.85 10.50 -23.91
CA ALA A 132 -6.61 11.52 -24.63
C ALA A 132 -6.15 11.65 -26.08
N ARG A 133 -4.83 11.66 -26.33
CA ARG A 133 -4.28 11.68 -27.71
C ARG A 133 -4.66 10.44 -28.52
N VAL A 134 -4.63 9.26 -27.91
CA VAL A 134 -5.04 8.00 -28.56
C VAL A 134 -6.54 8.03 -28.87
N GLN A 135 -7.35 8.51 -27.94
CA GLN A 135 -8.79 8.64 -28.09
C GLN A 135 -9.15 9.65 -29.19
N ASP A 136 -8.46 10.79 -29.24
CA ASP A 136 -8.62 11.79 -30.31
C ASP A 136 -8.23 11.22 -31.67
N PHE A 137 -7.13 10.47 -31.74
CA PHE A 137 -6.73 9.76 -32.97
C PHE A 137 -7.79 8.75 -33.40
N TYR A 138 -8.28 7.92 -32.48
CA TYR A 138 -9.34 6.95 -32.76
C TYR A 138 -10.63 7.62 -33.24
N THR A 139 -11.07 8.67 -32.56
CA THR A 139 -12.32 9.37 -32.89
C THR A 139 -12.22 10.17 -34.19
N SER A 140 -11.04 10.71 -34.52
CA SER A 140 -10.83 11.49 -35.74
C SER A 140 -10.54 10.65 -36.99
N GLN A 141 -9.87 9.50 -36.85
CA GLN A 141 -9.38 8.70 -37.98
C GLN A 141 -10.14 7.38 -38.18
N ILE A 142 -10.72 6.80 -37.11
CA ILE A 142 -11.22 5.41 -37.11
C ILE A 142 -12.74 5.36 -36.90
N ALA A 143 -13.29 6.22 -36.03
CA ALA A 143 -14.73 6.22 -35.78
C ALA A 143 -15.50 6.68 -37.05
N PRO A 144 -16.53 5.93 -37.50
CA PRO A 144 -17.35 6.36 -38.62
C PRO A 144 -18.05 7.67 -38.24
N LYS A 145 -17.87 8.71 -39.05
CA LYS A 145 -18.65 9.94 -38.92
C LYS A 145 -20.10 9.56 -39.19
N LEU A 146 -20.94 9.63 -38.15
CA LEU A 146 -22.39 9.56 -38.31
C LEU A 146 -22.79 10.75 -39.18
N ALA A 147 -23.09 10.46 -40.44
CA ALA A 147 -23.65 11.40 -41.41
C ALA A 147 -25.14 11.64 -41.11
#